data_AF-A0A4U6X369-F1
#
_entry.id   AF-A0A4U6X369-F1
#
_cell.length_a   1.000
_cell.length_b   1.000
_cell.length_c   1.000
_cell.angle_alpha   90.00
_cell.angle_beta   90.00
_cell.angle_gamma   90.00
#
_symmetry.space_group_name_H-M   'P 1'
#
loop_
_entity.id
_entity.type
_entity.pdbx_description
1 polymer ?
#
loop_
_entity_poly.entity_id
_entity_poly.type
_entity_poly.pdbx_seq_one_letter_code
_entity_poly.pdbx_strand_id
1 'polypeptide(L)'
;MSQLETPKLASYKRIIICVDGTWLASDLGHNAAATNAAIMARAISPTGTDADGQIVYQIVSYHSGLGSGDLPFQKAVYGGFGWGLDHEVCQAYEFISDNYETGDELFLFGFSRGAFTVRSVAGLICDIGVLSAVNMSRFAEMYSAYRANSGGEPFKKSVWYQDHEKELGLGEEVRVKVVGVWETESTMRSRLLESTNSD
;
A
#
# COMPACT_ATOMS: atom_id res chain seq x y z
N MET A 1 -22.26 -28.83 31.92
CA MET A 1 -21.44 -28.80 30.70
C MET A 1 -21.92 -27.64 29.85
N SER A 2 -21.25 -26.49 29.93
CA SER A 2 -21.50 -25.40 28.98
C SER A 2 -21.08 -25.89 27.60
N GLN A 3 -21.97 -25.82 26.62
CA GLN A 3 -21.59 -26.09 25.25
C GLN A 3 -20.51 -25.07 24.87
N LEU A 4 -19.32 -25.52 24.45
CA LEU A 4 -18.35 -24.66 23.80
C LEU A 4 -18.98 -24.24 22.47
N GLU A 5 -19.53 -23.02 22.42
CA GLU A 5 -19.91 -22.41 21.15
C GLU A 5 -18.67 -22.31 20.28
N THR A 6 -18.69 -22.97 19.12
CA THR A 6 -17.60 -22.87 18.15
C THR A 6 -17.46 -21.41 17.72
N PRO A 7 -16.26 -20.84 17.79
CA PRO A 7 -16.06 -19.45 17.39
C PRO A 7 -16.45 -19.29 15.92
N LYS A 8 -17.30 -18.30 15.63
CA LYS A 8 -17.75 -17.99 14.27
C LYS A 8 -16.62 -17.37 13.46
N LEU A 9 -16.61 -17.63 12.16
CA LEU A 9 -15.67 -17.01 11.22
C LEU A 9 -16.32 -15.76 10.63
N ALA A 10 -15.57 -14.66 10.57
CA ALA A 10 -15.99 -13.44 9.90
C ALA A 10 -16.08 -13.65 8.38
N SER A 11 -16.98 -12.93 7.71
CA SER A 11 -17.17 -12.98 6.25
C SER A 11 -16.12 -12.19 5.45
N TYR A 12 -15.12 -11.64 6.12
CA TYR A 12 -14.09 -10.77 5.55
C TYR A 12 -12.73 -11.13 6.15
N LYS A 13 -11.66 -10.64 5.51
CA LYS A 13 -10.28 -10.77 5.98
C LYS A 13 -9.61 -9.42 6.17
N ARG A 14 -8.50 -9.42 6.91
CA ARG A 14 -7.62 -8.26 7.09
C ARG A 14 -6.40 -8.44 6.21
N ILE A 15 -6.15 -7.49 5.33
CA ILE A 15 -4.92 -7.43 4.53
C ILE A 15 -4.03 -6.39 5.19
N ILE A 16 -2.86 -6.83 5.63
CA ILE A 16 -1.92 -6.04 6.43
C ILE A 16 -0.62 -5.90 5.65
N ILE A 17 -0.28 -4.67 5.27
CA ILE A 17 0.95 -4.36 4.53
C ILE A 17 1.91 -3.64 5.46
N CYS A 18 3.10 -4.19 5.62
CA CYS A 18 4.20 -3.58 6.37
C CYS A 18 5.34 -3.24 5.42
N VAL A 19 5.66 -1.95 5.26
CA VAL A 19 6.72 -1.46 4.37
C VAL A 19 7.83 -0.81 5.19
N ASP A 20 9.04 -1.32 5.04
CA ASP A 20 10.22 -0.81 5.74
C ASP A 20 10.95 0.29 4.96
N GLY A 21 11.79 1.04 5.67
CA GLY A 21 12.65 2.09 5.12
C GLY A 21 14.03 1.56 4.75
N THR A 22 14.60 2.05 3.66
CA THR A 22 15.84 1.52 3.06
C THR A 22 17.11 1.57 3.88
N TRP A 23 17.22 2.50 4.82
CA TRP A 23 18.55 2.95 5.26
C TRP A 23 19.18 2.07 6.34
N LEU A 24 18.42 1.22 7.04
CA LEU A 24 19.01 0.34 8.06
C LEU A 24 19.64 -0.92 7.47
N ALA A 25 19.04 -1.52 6.44
CA ALA A 25 19.53 -2.78 5.88
C ALA A 25 20.76 -2.60 4.98
N SER A 26 20.90 -1.46 4.29
CA SER A 26 22.04 -1.18 3.42
C SER A 26 23.31 -0.81 4.18
N ASP A 27 23.20 -0.09 5.30
CA ASP A 27 24.37 0.47 6.01
C ASP A 27 24.91 -0.46 7.12
N LEU A 28 24.10 -1.37 7.67
CA LEU A 28 24.47 -2.15 8.86
C LEU A 28 24.75 -3.64 8.60
N GLY A 29 24.53 -4.13 7.37
CA GLY A 29 24.70 -5.56 7.04
C GLY A 29 23.87 -6.48 7.96
N HIS A 30 24.41 -7.65 8.30
CA HIS A 30 23.76 -8.67 9.18
C HIS A 30 23.49 -8.20 10.63
N ASN A 31 23.84 -6.96 11.00
CA ASN A 31 23.67 -6.39 12.34
C ASN A 31 22.58 -5.30 12.42
N ALA A 32 21.78 -5.10 11.37
CA ALA A 32 20.64 -4.20 11.44
C ALA A 32 19.59 -4.74 12.43
N ALA A 33 19.32 -4.01 13.51
CA ALA A 33 18.20 -4.31 14.38
C ALA A 33 16.89 -4.30 13.57
N ALA A 34 15.99 -5.24 13.85
CA ALA A 34 14.71 -5.30 13.16
C ALA A 34 13.93 -4.00 13.40
N THR A 35 13.44 -3.38 12.32
CA THR A 35 12.63 -2.17 12.41
C THR A 35 11.26 -2.46 13.02
N ASN A 36 10.54 -1.41 13.44
CA ASN A 36 9.17 -1.58 13.94
C ASN A 36 8.24 -2.21 12.88
N ALA A 37 8.45 -1.92 11.60
CA ALA A 37 7.70 -2.55 10.51
C ALA A 37 7.98 -4.06 10.42
N ALA A 38 9.26 -4.46 10.49
CA ALA A 38 9.65 -5.87 10.47
C ALA A 38 9.20 -6.63 11.72
N ILE A 39 9.32 -6.02 12.90
CA ILE A 39 8.85 -6.59 14.17
C ILE A 39 7.34 -6.78 14.12
N MET A 40 6.59 -5.76 13.68
CA MET A 40 5.13 -5.84 13.58
C MET A 40 4.69 -6.94 12.63
N ALA A 41 5.26 -7.00 11.41
CA ALA A 41 4.91 -8.04 10.45
C ALA A 41 5.10 -9.46 11.00
N ARG A 42 6.15 -9.67 11.79
CA ARG A 42 6.45 -10.97 12.44
C ARG A 42 5.60 -11.25 13.67
N ALA A 43 5.10 -10.22 14.33
CA ALA A 43 4.30 -10.35 15.55
C ALA A 43 2.80 -10.53 15.28
N ILE A 44 2.34 -10.22 14.06
CA ILE A 44 0.94 -10.38 13.69
C ILE A 44 0.59 -11.87 13.56
N SER A 45 -0.42 -12.29 14.31
CA SER A 45 -1.01 -13.64 14.21
C SER A 45 -1.74 -13.83 12.87
N PRO A 46 -1.76 -15.05 12.29
CA PRO A 46 -2.56 -15.36 11.09
C PRO A 46 -4.08 -15.15 11.27
N THR A 47 -4.54 -15.07 12.52
CA THR A 47 -5.94 -14.80 12.86
C THR A 47 -6.03 -13.76 13.98
N GLY A 48 -7.04 -12.91 13.91
CA GLY A 48 -7.45 -12.01 14.99
C GLY A 48 -8.92 -12.19 15.34
N THR A 49 -9.42 -11.35 16.24
CA THR A 49 -10.83 -11.30 16.59
C THR A 49 -11.43 -9.95 16.16
N ASP A 50 -12.67 -9.92 15.69
CA ASP A 50 -13.42 -8.68 15.47
C ASP A 50 -14.15 -8.21 16.74
N ALA A 51 -14.94 -7.14 16.62
CA ALA A 51 -15.71 -6.59 17.74
C ALA A 51 -16.83 -7.52 18.24
N ASP A 52 -17.30 -8.44 17.39
CA ASP A 52 -18.38 -9.39 17.68
C ASP A 52 -17.84 -10.74 18.19
N GLY A 53 -16.53 -10.87 18.36
CA GLY A 53 -15.89 -12.10 18.83
C GLY A 53 -15.62 -13.13 17.73
N GLN A 54 -15.82 -12.78 16.45
CA GLN A 54 -15.57 -13.68 15.33
C GLN A 54 -14.09 -13.74 14.99
N ILE A 55 -13.65 -14.91 14.52
CA ILE A 55 -12.30 -15.11 14.01
C ILE A 55 -12.17 -14.45 12.64
N VAL A 56 -11.15 -13.62 12.47
CA VAL A 56 -10.85 -12.94 11.21
C VAL A 56 -9.49 -13.41 10.71
N TYR A 57 -9.42 -13.87 9.46
CA TYR A 57 -8.13 -14.20 8.84
C TYR A 57 -7.32 -12.93 8.56
N GLN A 58 -6.01 -13.02 8.73
CA GLN A 58 -5.08 -11.92 8.54
C GLN A 58 -3.99 -12.32 7.55
N ILE A 59 -3.96 -11.65 6.40
CA ILE A 59 -2.94 -11.84 5.36
C ILE A 59 -1.91 -10.73 5.55
N VAL A 60 -0.66 -11.10 5.82
CA VAL A 60 0.42 -10.15 6.10
C VAL A 60 1.44 -10.16 4.97
N SER A 61 1.74 -8.99 4.41
CA SER A 61 2.87 -8.79 3.51
C SER A 61 3.92 -7.88 4.16
N TYR A 62 5.19 -8.26 4.07
CA TYR A 62 6.32 -7.46 4.52
C TYR A 62 7.23 -7.12 3.34
N HIS A 63 7.47 -5.83 3.12
CA HIS A 63 8.35 -5.32 2.08
C HIS A 63 9.56 -4.67 2.76
N SER A 64 10.76 -5.16 2.51
CA SER A 64 11.99 -4.71 3.20
C SER A 64 12.47 -3.30 2.81
N GLY A 65 11.77 -2.63 1.90
CA GLY A 65 12.29 -1.48 1.15
C GLY A 65 13.38 -1.94 0.16
N LEU A 66 13.35 -1.44 -1.07
CA LEU A 66 14.39 -1.76 -2.05
C LEU A 66 15.71 -1.11 -1.65
N GLY A 67 16.63 -1.89 -1.08
CA GLY A 67 18.06 -1.64 -1.23
C GLY A 67 18.44 -1.81 -2.69
N SER A 68 19.30 -0.93 -3.21
CA SER A 68 19.72 -0.77 -4.60
C SER A 68 20.33 -2.03 -5.24
N GLY A 69 19.52 -3.07 -5.46
CA GLY A 69 19.87 -4.28 -6.19
C GLY A 69 19.10 -4.28 -7.50
N ASP A 70 19.75 -3.86 -8.58
CA ASP A 70 19.24 -3.95 -9.94
C ASP A 70 18.81 -5.40 -10.25
N LEU A 71 17.51 -5.70 -10.23
CA LEU A 71 16.98 -6.88 -10.91
C LEU A 71 16.53 -6.48 -12.33
N PRO A 72 17.34 -6.78 -13.37
CA PRO A 72 17.01 -6.43 -14.75
C PRO A 72 15.71 -7.09 -15.27
N PHE A 73 15.19 -8.11 -14.58
CA PHE A 73 13.95 -8.80 -14.97
C PHE A 73 12.68 -7.96 -14.71
N GLN A 74 12.72 -7.00 -13.77
CA GLN A 74 11.55 -6.16 -13.44
C GLN A 74 11.31 -5.04 -14.47
N LYS A 75 12.32 -4.66 -15.25
CA LYS A 75 12.21 -3.68 -16.34
C LYS A 75 11.24 -4.11 -17.45
N ALA A 76 11.14 -5.42 -17.72
CA ALA A 76 10.33 -5.94 -18.81
C ALA A 76 8.82 -5.99 -18.47
N VAL A 77 8.49 -6.20 -17.18
CA VAL A 77 7.09 -6.28 -16.72
C VAL A 77 6.51 -4.89 -16.47
N TYR A 78 7.32 -3.93 -16.00
CA TYR A 78 6.82 -2.63 -15.55
C TYR A 78 7.04 -1.45 -16.50
N GLY A 79 7.70 -1.66 -17.66
CA GLY A 79 7.61 -0.92 -18.94
C GLY A 79 7.64 0.63 -19.02
N GLY A 80 7.60 1.33 -17.90
CA GLY A 80 7.33 2.77 -17.79
C GLY A 80 7.36 3.32 -16.35
N PHE A 81 7.42 2.45 -15.33
CA PHE A 81 7.69 2.88 -13.96
C PHE A 81 9.14 3.31 -13.77
N GLY A 82 9.34 4.50 -13.19
CA GLY A 82 10.66 4.94 -12.73
C GLY A 82 11.22 4.01 -11.65
N TRP A 83 12.54 3.99 -11.51
CA TRP A 83 13.21 3.26 -10.43
C TRP A 83 12.93 3.92 -9.07
N GLY A 84 12.62 3.13 -8.04
CA GLY A 84 12.51 3.61 -6.65
C GLY A 84 11.10 3.52 -6.05
N LEU A 85 10.64 4.62 -5.43
CA LEU A 85 9.41 4.69 -4.63
C LEU A 85 8.15 4.23 -5.38
N ASP A 86 8.03 4.56 -6.66
CA ASP A 86 6.85 4.21 -7.46
C ASP A 86 6.72 2.67 -7.61
N HIS A 87 7.83 1.95 -7.63
CA HIS A 87 7.83 0.48 -7.68
C HIS A 87 7.42 -0.15 -6.33
N GLU A 88 7.77 0.46 -5.20
CA GLU A 88 7.29 -0.01 -3.89
C GLU A 88 5.78 0.21 -3.74
N VAL A 89 5.27 1.34 -4.26
CA VAL A 89 3.83 1.63 -4.33
C VAL A 89 3.12 0.61 -5.22
N CYS A 90 3.68 0.31 -6.41
CA CYS A 90 3.14 -0.69 -7.32
C CYS A 90 3.04 -2.07 -6.67
N GLN A 91 4.13 -2.58 -6.08
CA GLN A 91 4.12 -3.90 -5.43
C GLN A 91 3.15 -3.98 -4.25
N ALA A 92 3.08 -2.92 -3.42
CA ALA A 92 2.16 -2.89 -2.29
C ALA A 92 0.70 -2.86 -2.77
N TYR A 93 0.41 -2.11 -3.83
CA TYR A 93 -0.92 -2.07 -4.44
C TYR A 93 -1.27 -3.38 -5.14
N GLU A 94 -0.33 -4.01 -5.84
CA GLU A 94 -0.48 -5.31 -6.49
C GLU A 94 -0.85 -6.40 -5.48
N PHE A 95 -0.13 -6.46 -4.34
CA PHE A 95 -0.48 -7.41 -3.28
C PHE A 95 -1.91 -7.21 -2.77
N ILE A 96 -2.37 -5.96 -2.65
CA ILE A 96 -3.74 -5.67 -2.27
C ILE A 96 -4.69 -6.13 -3.38
N SER A 97 -4.40 -5.81 -4.64
CA SER A 97 -5.19 -6.21 -5.81
C SER A 97 -5.38 -7.72 -5.94
N ASP A 98 -4.34 -8.50 -5.64
CA ASP A 98 -4.36 -9.96 -5.71
C ASP A 98 -5.18 -10.62 -4.60
N ASN A 99 -5.37 -9.93 -3.47
CA ASN A 99 -5.96 -10.53 -2.28
C ASN A 99 -7.28 -9.88 -1.84
N TYR A 100 -7.58 -8.66 -2.27
CA TYR A 100 -8.74 -7.91 -1.82
C TYR A 100 -10.05 -8.42 -2.42
N GLU A 101 -11.03 -8.65 -1.56
CA GLU A 101 -12.42 -8.84 -1.92
C GLU A 101 -13.27 -7.75 -1.26
N THR A 102 -14.41 -7.43 -1.87
CA THR A 102 -15.32 -6.40 -1.37
C THR A 102 -15.69 -6.65 0.09
N GLY A 103 -15.42 -5.67 0.95
CA GLY A 103 -15.68 -5.74 2.39
C GLY A 103 -14.45 -6.07 3.25
N ASP A 104 -13.33 -6.45 2.65
CA ASP A 104 -12.09 -6.66 3.39
C ASP A 104 -11.53 -5.39 4.00
N GLU A 105 -10.76 -5.57 5.07
CA GLU A 105 -10.15 -4.48 5.82
C GLU A 105 -8.68 -4.32 5.44
N LEU A 106 -8.26 -3.08 5.14
CA LEU A 106 -6.87 -2.77 4.82
C LEU A 106 -6.17 -2.07 5.99
N PHE A 107 -5.00 -2.59 6.37
CA PHE A 107 -4.14 -2.03 7.40
C PHE A 107 -2.74 -1.79 6.82
N LEU A 108 -2.32 -0.55 6.76
CA LEU A 108 -1.09 -0.15 6.09
C LEU A 108 -0.11 0.43 7.11
N PHE A 109 1.10 -0.10 7.14
CA PHE A 109 2.12 0.22 8.14
C PHE A 109 3.45 0.56 7.45
N GLY A 110 4.01 1.74 7.74
CA GLY A 110 5.21 2.22 7.05
C GLY A 110 6.26 2.84 7.96
N PHE A 111 7.53 2.47 7.79
CA PHE A 111 8.67 3.07 8.49
C PHE A 111 9.50 3.94 7.54
N SER A 112 9.82 5.19 7.92
CA SER A 112 10.67 6.10 7.13
C SER A 112 10.19 6.24 5.68
N ARG A 113 10.99 5.82 4.69
CA ARG A 113 10.58 5.79 3.27
C ARG A 113 9.32 4.95 3.03
N GLY A 114 9.16 3.85 3.76
CA GLY A 114 7.94 3.04 3.73
C GLY A 114 6.68 3.80 4.17
N ALA A 115 6.81 4.84 4.99
CA ALA A 115 5.69 5.72 5.35
C ALA A 115 5.15 6.49 4.13
N PHE A 116 6.02 6.92 3.22
CA PHE A 116 5.62 7.54 1.96
C PHE A 116 4.86 6.53 1.08
N THR A 117 5.39 5.30 0.97
CA THR A 117 4.78 4.23 0.19
C THR A 117 3.37 3.91 0.67
N VAL A 118 3.17 3.62 1.97
CA VAL A 118 1.84 3.27 2.49
C VAL A 118 0.84 4.41 2.45
N ARG A 119 1.29 5.67 2.58
CA ARG A 119 0.43 6.84 2.41
C ARG A 119 0.00 7.02 0.95
N SER A 120 0.92 6.79 0.02
CA SER A 120 0.62 6.85 -1.42
C SER A 120 -0.38 5.76 -1.83
N VAL A 121 -0.18 4.54 -1.34
CA VAL A 121 -1.11 3.41 -1.54
C VAL A 121 -2.48 3.72 -0.92
N ALA A 122 -2.53 4.24 0.31
CA ALA A 122 -3.78 4.64 0.94
C ALA A 122 -4.53 5.70 0.11
N GLY A 123 -3.82 6.71 -0.40
CA GLY A 123 -4.38 7.74 -1.27
C GLY A 123 -4.97 7.16 -2.56
N LEU A 124 -4.21 6.30 -3.25
CA LEU A 124 -4.71 5.60 -4.46
C LEU A 124 -5.98 4.82 -4.17
N ILE A 125 -6.03 4.07 -3.07
CA ILE A 125 -7.19 3.26 -2.72
C ILE A 125 -8.40 4.13 -2.40
N CYS A 126 -8.22 5.22 -1.65
CA CYS A 126 -9.32 6.13 -1.32
C CYS A 126 -9.86 6.86 -2.56
N ASP A 127 -8.99 7.27 -3.47
CA ASP A 127 -9.37 8.08 -4.63
C ASP A 127 -9.87 7.23 -5.81
N ILE A 128 -9.32 6.03 -6.00
CA ILE A 128 -9.57 5.16 -7.16
C ILE A 128 -10.39 3.93 -6.78
N GLY A 129 -10.01 3.28 -5.68
CA GLY A 129 -10.40 1.91 -5.33
C GLY A 129 -9.26 0.93 -5.54
N VAL A 130 -9.58 -0.37 -5.55
CA VAL A 130 -8.64 -1.46 -5.78
C VAL A 130 -8.91 -2.06 -7.16
N LEU A 131 -7.92 -2.06 -8.05
CA LEU A 131 -8.00 -2.81 -9.30
C LEU A 131 -8.11 -4.30 -8.98
N SER A 132 -8.84 -5.06 -9.80
CA SER A 132 -8.75 -6.52 -9.76
C SER A 132 -7.38 -6.98 -10.24
N ALA A 133 -6.94 -8.16 -9.81
CA ALA A 133 -5.67 -8.75 -10.24
C ALA A 133 -5.51 -8.79 -11.78
N VAL A 134 -6.61 -9.04 -12.52
CA VAL A 134 -6.62 -9.05 -13.99
C VAL A 134 -6.35 -7.64 -14.57
N ASN A 135 -6.82 -6.61 -13.88
CA ASN A 135 -6.70 -5.22 -14.31
C ASN A 135 -5.39 -4.56 -13.85
N MET A 136 -4.51 -5.25 -13.12
CA MET A 136 -3.20 -4.72 -12.71
C MET A 136 -2.29 -4.33 -13.88
N SER A 137 -2.51 -4.91 -15.06
CA SER A 137 -1.84 -4.47 -16.29
C SER A 137 -2.09 -3.00 -16.64
N ARG A 138 -3.20 -2.40 -16.16
CA ARG A 138 -3.57 -0.99 -16.33
C ARG A 138 -2.99 -0.07 -15.25
N PHE A 139 -2.32 -0.62 -14.23
CA PHE A 139 -1.80 0.15 -13.10
C PHE A 139 -0.83 1.26 -13.54
N ALA A 140 0.05 1.01 -14.52
CA ALA A 140 1.00 2.01 -15.00
C ALA A 140 0.31 3.25 -15.59
N GLU A 141 -0.68 3.02 -16.45
CA GLU A 141 -1.47 4.05 -17.09
C GLU A 141 -2.29 4.84 -16.05
N MET A 142 -3.00 4.12 -15.17
CA MET A 142 -3.77 4.68 -14.06
C MET A 142 -2.89 5.55 -13.15
N TYR A 143 -1.73 5.04 -12.73
CA TYR A 143 -0.82 5.73 -11.82
C TYR A 143 -0.23 6.99 -12.46
N SER A 144 0.08 6.94 -13.76
CA SER A 144 0.52 8.11 -14.53
C SER A 144 -0.57 9.20 -14.56
N ALA A 145 -1.81 8.82 -14.87
CA ALA A 145 -2.95 9.74 -14.85
C ALA A 145 -3.19 10.32 -13.44
N TYR A 146 -3.10 9.49 -12.40
CA TYR A 146 -3.25 9.90 -11.01
C TYR A 146 -2.18 10.92 -10.59
N ARG A 147 -0.92 10.69 -10.96
CA ARG A 147 0.19 11.62 -10.70
C ARG A 147 0.07 12.93 -11.47
N ALA A 148 -0.51 12.90 -12.67
CA ALA A 148 -0.79 14.10 -13.46
C ALA A 148 -1.96 14.92 -12.92
N ASN A 149 -2.80 14.35 -12.06
CA ASN A 149 -3.92 15.03 -11.41
C ASN A 149 -3.47 15.94 -10.26
N SER A 150 -2.73 16.99 -10.58
CA SER A 150 -2.18 17.96 -9.62
C SER A 150 -3.07 19.17 -9.34
N GLY A 151 -4.22 19.27 -10.03
CA GLY A 151 -5.12 20.42 -9.97
C GLY A 151 -5.99 20.52 -8.71
N GLY A 152 -5.85 19.60 -7.75
CA GLY A 152 -6.64 19.57 -6.51
C GLY A 152 -8.07 19.05 -6.65
N GLU A 153 -8.53 18.78 -7.88
CA GLU A 153 -9.81 18.12 -8.11
C GLU A 153 -9.73 16.63 -7.75
N PRO A 154 -10.81 16.03 -7.23
CA PRO A 154 -10.87 14.60 -6.96
C PRO A 154 -10.58 13.79 -8.23
N PHE A 155 -9.74 12.76 -8.12
CA PHE A 155 -9.33 11.95 -9.28
C PHE A 155 -10.52 11.29 -10.01
N LYS A 156 -11.62 11.01 -9.29
CA LYS A 156 -12.87 10.49 -9.87
C LYS A 156 -13.51 11.41 -10.92
N LYS A 157 -13.12 12.69 -10.97
CA LYS A 157 -13.56 13.64 -12.01
C LYS A 157 -12.60 13.74 -13.20
N SER A 158 -11.45 13.06 -13.14
CA SER A 158 -10.51 13.05 -14.26
C SER A 158 -11.11 12.32 -15.47
N VAL A 159 -10.70 12.73 -16.67
CA VAL A 159 -11.09 12.08 -17.92
C VAL A 159 -10.73 10.59 -17.88
N TRP A 160 -9.52 10.27 -17.40
CA TRP A 160 -9.07 8.90 -17.29
C TRP A 160 -10.01 8.05 -16.43
N TYR A 161 -10.43 8.53 -15.27
CA TYR A 161 -11.33 7.77 -14.39
C TYR A 161 -12.71 7.55 -15.04
N GLN A 162 -13.29 8.60 -15.61
CA GLN A 162 -14.63 8.53 -16.23
C GLN A 162 -14.67 7.57 -17.44
N ASP A 163 -13.60 7.52 -18.21
CA ASP A 163 -13.51 6.64 -19.38
C ASP A 163 -13.34 5.16 -18.99
N HIS A 164 -12.77 4.87 -17.81
CA HIS A 164 -12.37 3.52 -17.43
C HIS A 164 -13.13 2.91 -16.25
N GLU A 165 -13.89 3.68 -15.46
CA GLU A 165 -14.50 3.19 -14.21
C GLU A 165 -15.37 1.93 -14.42
N LYS A 166 -16.14 1.88 -15.50
CA LYS A 166 -17.05 0.75 -15.78
C LYS A 166 -16.32 -0.48 -16.28
N GLU A 167 -15.31 -0.29 -17.12
CA GLU A 167 -14.50 -1.38 -17.66
C GLU A 167 -13.68 -2.04 -16.55
N LEU A 168 -13.11 -1.21 -15.67
CA LEU A 168 -12.21 -1.67 -14.61
C LEU A 168 -12.93 -2.09 -13.33
N GLY A 169 -14.25 -1.91 -13.26
CA GLY A 169 -15.05 -2.22 -12.07
C GLY A 169 -14.72 -1.32 -10.88
N LEU A 170 -14.35 -0.07 -11.14
CA LEU A 170 -14.06 0.92 -10.10
C LEU A 170 -15.36 1.50 -9.53
N GLY A 171 -15.23 2.17 -8.38
CA GLY A 171 -16.33 2.92 -7.76
C GLY A 171 -16.86 2.31 -6.47
N GLU A 172 -16.45 1.09 -6.12
CA GLU A 172 -16.69 0.55 -4.79
C GLU A 172 -15.93 1.35 -3.72
N GLU A 173 -16.59 1.60 -2.59
CA GLU A 173 -15.96 2.26 -1.46
C GLU A 173 -15.03 1.28 -0.74
N VAL A 174 -13.73 1.41 -0.98
CA VAL A 174 -12.72 0.63 -0.26
C VAL A 174 -12.29 1.40 0.98
N ARG A 175 -12.37 0.75 2.15
CA ARG A 175 -12.03 1.37 3.42
C ARG A 175 -10.65 0.94 3.91
N VAL A 176 -9.70 1.88 3.88
CA VAL A 176 -8.45 1.75 4.63
C VAL A 176 -8.74 1.97 6.12
N LYS A 177 -8.60 0.92 6.94
CA LYS A 177 -8.92 0.96 8.38
C LYS A 177 -7.83 1.65 9.18
N VAL A 178 -6.57 1.41 8.83
CA VAL A 178 -5.43 1.94 9.56
C VAL A 178 -4.34 2.34 8.58
N VAL A 179 -3.77 3.52 8.82
CA VAL A 179 -2.47 3.93 8.28
C VAL A 179 -1.57 4.27 9.47
N GLY A 180 -0.71 3.33 9.85
CA GLY A 180 0.27 3.51 10.93
C GLY A 180 1.63 3.84 10.36
N VAL A 181 2.25 4.94 10.77
CA VAL A 181 3.58 5.31 10.28
C VAL A 181 4.54 5.70 11.40
N TRP A 182 5.81 5.38 11.22
CA TRP A 182 6.90 5.72 12.13
C TRP A 182 7.98 6.50 11.39
N GLU A 183 8.58 7.48 12.06
CA GLU A 183 9.75 8.24 11.57
C GLU A 183 9.53 8.85 10.17
N THR A 184 8.53 9.70 9.97
CA THR A 184 8.53 10.60 8.80
C THR A 184 9.48 11.76 9.08
N GLU A 185 10.79 11.55 8.92
CA GLU A 185 11.72 12.67 8.90
C GLU A 185 11.37 13.57 7.70
N SER A 186 11.25 14.86 7.96
CA SER A 186 10.77 15.89 7.04
C SER A 186 11.69 16.19 5.85
N THR A 187 12.71 15.38 5.58
CA THR A 187 13.62 15.55 4.42
C THR A 187 12.95 15.24 3.08
N MET A 188 11.73 14.67 3.07
CA MET A 188 10.83 14.66 1.91
C MET A 188 9.74 15.76 1.96
N ARG A 189 9.92 16.83 2.76
CA ARG A 189 9.34 18.14 2.38
C ARG A 189 10.18 18.69 1.24
N SER A 190 9.84 18.27 0.03
CA SER A 190 9.81 19.13 -1.15
C SER A 190 11.03 20.07 -1.32
N ARG A 191 11.96 19.65 -2.19
CA ARG A 191 12.60 20.56 -3.17
C ARG A 191 11.62 21.00 -4.28
N LEU A 192 10.32 21.06 -3.96
CA LEU A 192 9.21 21.44 -4.83
C LEU A 192 8.43 22.65 -4.30
N LEU A 193 8.91 23.29 -3.22
CA LEU A 193 8.36 24.53 -2.62
C LEU A 193 9.45 25.56 -2.25
N GLU A 194 10.64 25.48 -2.84
CA GLU A 194 11.68 26.53 -2.72
C GLU A 194 11.99 27.21 -4.08
N SER A 195 11.02 27.28 -5.00
CA SER A 195 11.14 28.14 -6.20
C SER A 195 10.24 29.39 -6.16
N THR A 196 9.65 29.71 -5.02
CA THR A 196 8.97 31.02 -4.83
C THR A 196 9.38 31.61 -3.49
N ASN A 197 10.56 32.22 -3.47
CA ASN A 197 10.89 33.42 -2.69
C ASN A 197 12.28 33.90 -3.11
N SER A 198 12.31 34.55 -4.28
CA SER A 198 13.31 35.55 -4.62
C SER A 198 12.55 36.78 -5.06
N ASP A 199 12.34 37.70 -4.12
CA ASP A 199 12.21 39.15 -4.31
C ASP A 199 12.70 39.82 -3.02
#